data_AF-A0A7K2MGS3-F1
#
_entry.id   AF-A0A7K2MGS3-F1
#
_cell.length_a   1.000
_cell.length_b   1.000
_cell.length_c   1.000
_cell.angle_alpha   90.00
_cell.angle_beta   90.00
_cell.angle_gamma   90.00
#
_symmetry.space_group_name_H-M   'P 1'
#
loop_
_entity.id
_entity.type
_entity.pdbx_description
1 polymer ?
#
loop_
_entity_poly.entity_id
_entity_poly.type
_entity_poly.pdbx_seq_one_letter_code
_entity_poly.pdbx_strand_id
1 'polypeptide(L)' 'MSDEAVVQVRTAEGGRALRDPATVREAVARALRMAPHELEDDRDLFELGLDSLTLMSLVGTWRREGSTVTF' A
#
# COMPACT_ATOMS: atom_id res chain seq x y z
N MET A 1 -14.87 -33.10 -22.54
CA MET A 1 -14.33 -33.28 -21.18
C MET A 1 -13.04 -32.46 -21.14
N SER A 2 -12.93 -31.25 -20.58
CA SER A 2 -13.80 -30.34 -19.84
C SER A 2 -13.14 -28.95 -20.05
N ASP A 3 -13.81 -27.98 -20.67
CA ASP A 3 -14.43 -26.83 -20.00
C ASP A 3 -13.91 -26.58 -18.57
N GLU A 4 -13.14 -25.51 -18.37
CA GLU A 4 -13.46 -24.48 -17.39
C GLU A 4 -12.60 -23.23 -17.65
N ALA A 5 -13.21 -22.28 -18.35
CA ALA A 5 -12.77 -20.90 -18.32
C ALA A 5 -12.73 -20.43 -16.86
N VAL A 6 -11.56 -20.07 -16.36
CA VAL A 6 -11.45 -19.44 -15.04
C VAL A 6 -11.98 -18.00 -15.18
N VAL A 7 -13.30 -17.89 -15.09
CA VAL A 7 -14.02 -16.65 -14.88
C VAL A 7 -13.64 -16.17 -13.48
N GLN A 8 -12.64 -15.30 -13.40
CA GLN A 8 -12.41 -14.53 -12.18
C GLN A 8 -13.48 -13.43 -12.12
N VAL A 9 -14.41 -13.72 -11.21
CA VAL A 9 -15.56 -12.98 -10.72
C VAL A 9 -15.39 -11.46 -10.79
N ARG A 10 -16.27 -10.81 -11.55
CA ARG A 10 -16.60 -9.40 -11.37
C ARG A 10 -17.64 -9.29 -10.26
N THR A 11 -17.22 -8.93 -9.06
CA THR A 11 -18.12 -8.42 -8.01
C THR A 11 -17.87 -6.94 -7.84
N ALA A 12 -18.80 -6.13 -8.35
CA ALA A 12 -18.86 -4.72 -8.07
C ALA A 12 -19.54 -4.52 -6.70
N GLU A 13 -18.73 -4.43 -5.65
CA GLU A 13 -19.00 -3.62 -4.47
C GLU A 13 -17.78 -2.70 -4.29
N GLY A 14 -17.99 -1.39 -4.29
CA GLY A 14 -16.91 -0.39 -4.33
C GLY A 14 -16.10 -0.30 -3.03
N GLY A 15 -15.28 -1.30 -2.71
CA GLY A 15 -14.44 -1.31 -1.52
C GLY A 15 -13.25 -2.26 -1.56
N ARG A 16 -12.08 -1.71 -1.19
CA ARG A 16 -10.94 -2.38 -0.53
C ARG A 16 -10.09 -3.36 -1.34
N ALA A 17 -9.23 -2.84 -2.22
CA ALA A 17 -7.93 -3.48 -2.40
C ALA A 17 -7.06 -3.15 -1.16
N LEU A 18 -6.88 -4.12 -0.26
CA LEU A 18 -5.85 -4.05 0.77
C LEU A 18 -4.49 -4.21 0.08
N ARG A 19 -3.54 -3.31 0.34
CA ARG A 19 -2.19 -3.44 -0.22
C ARG A 19 -1.42 -4.45 0.62
N ASP A 20 -0.64 -5.30 -0.05
CA ASP A 20 0.32 -6.18 0.62
C ASP A 20 1.28 -5.36 1.53
N PRO A 21 1.46 -5.75 2.81
CA PRO A 21 2.34 -5.04 3.74
C PRO A 21 3.78 -4.86 3.24
N ALA A 22 4.34 -5.81 2.48
CA ALA A 22 5.70 -5.64 1.95
C ALA A 22 5.75 -4.49 0.94
N THR A 23 4.73 -4.35 0.09
CA THR A 23 4.64 -3.23 -0.86
C THR A 23 4.49 -1.87 -0.16
N VAL A 24 3.77 -1.82 0.98
CA VAL A 24 3.70 -0.61 1.82
C VAL A 24 5.06 -0.28 2.41
N ARG A 25 5.74 -1.29 2.98
CA ARG A 25 7.09 -1.15 3.56
C ARG A 25 8.09 -0.62 2.55
N GLU A 26 8.12 -1.18 1.34
CA GLU A 26 9.01 -0.72 0.26
C GLU A 26 8.77 0.75 -0.10
N ALA A 27 7.51 1.17 -0.20
CA ALA A 27 7.17 2.55 -0.53
C ALA A 27 7.61 3.53 0.58
N VAL A 28 7.41 3.16 1.85
CA VAL A 28 7.81 3.97 3.01
C VAL A 28 9.34 4.01 3.14
N ALA A 29 10.02 2.86 3.06
CA ALA A 29 11.48 2.79 3.14
C ALA A 29 12.14 3.60 2.02
N ARG A 30 11.60 3.56 0.79
CA ARG A 30 12.05 4.41 -0.31
C ARG A 30 11.87 5.90 -0.01
N ALA A 31 10.75 6.30 0.58
CA ALA A 31 10.51 7.69 0.98
C ALA A 31 11.52 8.17 2.04
N LEU A 32 11.90 7.28 2.95
CA LEU A 32 12.91 7.50 3.99
C LEU A 32 14.36 7.36 3.49
N ARG A 33 14.56 6.87 2.26
CA ARG A 33 15.88 6.51 1.69
C ARG A 33 16.62 5.47 2.55
N MET A 34 15.89 4.47 3.04
CA MET A 34 16.39 3.35 3.83
C MET A 34 16.12 2.04 3.09
N ALA A 35 16.83 0.97 3.45
CA ALA A 35 16.48 -0.36 2.95
C ALA A 35 15.22 -0.89 3.67
N PRO A 36 14.33 -1.64 2.99
CA PRO A 36 13.09 -2.11 3.61
C PRO A 36 13.30 -2.95 4.88
N HIS A 37 14.40 -3.70 4.96
CA HIS A 37 14.72 -4.53 6.14
C HIS A 37 15.26 -3.73 7.33
N GLU A 38 15.62 -2.46 7.15
CA GLU A 38 16.03 -1.55 8.23
C GLU A 38 14.82 -0.85 8.87
N LEU A 39 13.64 -0.92 8.24
CA LEU A 39 12.41 -0.38 8.77
C LEU A 39 11.73 -1.41 9.66
N GLU A 40 11.81 -1.22 10.98
CA GLU A 40 11.10 -2.04 11.97
C GLU A 40 9.58 -1.73 11.97
N ASP A 41 8.77 -2.70 12.40
CA ASP A 41 7.30 -2.68 12.23
C ASP A 41 6.58 -1.64 13.12
N ASP A 42 7.20 -1.27 14.23
CA ASP A 42 6.64 -0.44 15.30
C ASP A 42 7.37 0.90 15.49
N ARG A 43 8.33 1.23 14.61
CA ARG A 43 9.02 2.53 14.65
C ARG A 43 8.11 3.65 14.19
N ASP A 44 8.18 4.77 14.92
CA ASP A 44 7.52 5.99 14.51
C ASP A 44 8.18 6.54 13.23
N LEU A 45 7.42 6.53 12.14
CA LEU A 45 7.88 7.00 10.84
C LEU A 45 8.20 8.50 10.83
N PHE A 46 7.55 9.30 11.66
CA PHE A 46 7.83 10.73 11.78
C PHE A 46 9.17 10.98 12.48
N GLU A 47 9.53 10.16 13.48
CA GLU A 47 10.88 10.21 14.08
C GLU A 47 11.97 9.81 13.07
N LEU A 48 11.65 8.94 12.12
CA LEU A 48 12.55 8.56 11.03
C LEU A 48 12.63 9.63 9.92
N GLY A 49 11.85 10.71 10.01
CA GLY A 49 11.88 11.83 9.08
C GLY A 49 10.84 11.76 7.95
N LEU A 50 9.86 10.86 8.03
CA LEU A 50 8.72 10.90 7.11
C LEU A 50 7.85 12.12 7.47
N ASP A 51 7.65 13.01 6.52
CA ASP A 51 6.77 14.17 6.70
C ASP A 51 5.34 13.90 6.17
N SER A 52 4.41 14.76 6.62
CA SER A 52 2.99 14.66 6.24
C SER A 52 2.77 14.86 4.73
N LEU A 53 3.58 15.66 4.04
CA LEU A 53 3.38 15.91 2.61
C LEU A 53 3.73 14.66 1.79
N THR A 54 4.82 14.00 2.17
CA THR A 54 5.28 12.75 1.60
C THR A 54 4.28 11.63 1.89
N LEU A 55 3.82 11.53 3.14
CA LEU A 55 2.76 10.59 3.52
C LEU A 55 1.48 10.81 2.71
N MET A 56 1.00 12.05 2.61
CA MET A 56 -0.20 12.38 1.83
C MET A 56 -0.02 12.08 0.34
N SER A 57 1.19 12.23 -0.20
CA SER A 57 1.50 11.88 -1.59
C SER A 57 1.44 10.37 -1.84
N LEU A 58 1.97 9.57 -0.91
CA LEU A 58 1.86 8.10 -0.92
C LEU A 58 0.38 7.68 -0.86
N VAL A 59 -0.34 8.17 0.14
CA VAL A 59 -1.77 7.90 0.34
C VAL A 59 -2.60 8.31 -0.88
N GLY A 60 -2.33 9.48 -1.46
CA GLY A 60 -3.01 9.94 -2.66
C GLY A 60 -2.76 9.03 -3.86
N THR A 61 -1.53 8.53 -4.02
CA THR A 61 -1.19 7.56 -5.06
C THR A 61 -1.94 6.26 -4.88
N TRP A 62 -1.98 5.76 -3.65
CA TRP A 62 -2.69 4.54 -3.28
C TRP A 62 -4.20 4.63 -3.53
N ARG A 63 -4.81 5.79 -3.25
CA ARG A 63 -6.23 6.04 -3.56
C ARG A 63 -6.49 6.02 -5.07
N ARG A 64 -5.60 6.60 -5.89
CA ARG A 64 -5.73 6.55 -7.36
C ARG A 64 -5.57 5.13 -7.92
N GLU A 65 -4.80 4.28 -7.23
CA GLU A 65 -4.64 2.85 -7.54
C GLU A 65 -5.82 1.98 -7.03
N GLY A 66 -6.84 2.58 -6.41
CA GLY A 66 -8.03 1.87 -5.93
C GLY A 66 -7.94 1.36 -4.49
N SER A 67 -6.87 1.70 -3.75
CA SER A 67 -6.78 1.39 -2.31
C SER A 67 -7.69 2.32 -1.49
N THR A 68 -8.42 1.75 -0.53
CA THR A 68 -9.16 2.54 0.45
C THR A 68 -8.25 2.85 1.63
N VAL A 69 -7.75 4.09 1.73
CA VAL A 69 -6.93 4.55 2.85
C VAL A 69 -7.68 5.63 3.63
N THR A 70 -7.99 5.34 4.88
CA THR A 70 -8.69 6.22 5.83
C THR A 70 -7.73 6.78 6.87
N PHE A 71 -8.20 7.70 7.71
CA PHE A 71 -7.46 8.36 8.80
C PHE A 71 -7.99 7.90 10.16
#